data_AF-A0A3D5MKC6-F1
#
_entry.id   AF-A0A3D5MKC6-F1
#
_cell.length_a   1.000
_cell.length_b   1.000
_cell.length_c   1.000
_cell.angle_alpha   90.00
_cell.angle_beta   90.00
_cell.angle_gamma   90.00
#
_symmetry.space_group_name_H-M   'P 1'
#
loop_
_entity.id
_entity.type
_entity.pdbx_description
1 polymer ?
#
loop_
_entity_poly.entity_id
_entity_poly.type
_entity_poly.pdbx_seq_one_letter_code
_entity_poly.pdbx_strand_id
1 'polypeptide(L)'
;AEAAWAEFQIYEAEGGVIACLEGGVIQPRIARAREMAEKAFKDGAAQIVGVTKFVDPDVRSAPVTPAPVAAAIGTFEALAPVRFAAAFEEAAQ
;
A
#
# COMPACT_ATOMS: atom_id res chain seq x y z
N ALA A 1 -3.37 19.46 -6.13
CA ALA A 1 -3.99 20.09 -4.94
C ALA A 1 -5.50 19.91 -4.96
N GLU A 2 -6.19 20.27 -6.05
CA GLU A 2 -7.67 20.26 -6.16
C GLU A 2 -8.33 18.89 -5.91
N ALA A 3 -7.82 17.81 -6.49
CA ALA A 3 -8.41 16.48 -6.29
C ALA A 3 -8.38 16.01 -4.83
N ALA A 4 -7.27 16.26 -4.12
CA ALA A 4 -7.16 15.95 -2.70
C ALA A 4 -8.09 16.84 -1.85
N TRP A 5 -8.27 18.10 -2.26
CA TRP A 5 -9.20 19.01 -1.60
C TRP A 5 -10.66 18.57 -1.75
N ALA A 6 -11.05 18.08 -2.93
CA ALA A 6 -12.38 17.53 -3.15
C ALA A 6 -12.66 16.29 -2.29
N GLU A 7 -11.71 15.35 -2.20
CA GLU A 7 -11.83 14.19 -1.32
C GLU A 7 -11.94 14.59 0.16
N PHE A 8 -11.16 15.59 0.59
CA PHE A 8 -11.27 16.13 1.94
C PHE A 8 -12.68 16.67 2.23
N GLN A 9 -13.26 17.43 1.30
CA GLN A 9 -14.63 17.96 1.46
C GLN A 9 -15.69 16.85 1.54
N ILE A 10 -15.50 15.72 0.84
CA ILE A 10 -16.38 14.54 0.95
C ILE A 10 -16.33 13.97 2.36
N TYR A 11 -15.13 13.76 2.92
CA TYR A 11 -14.99 13.21 4.27
C TYR A 11 -15.59 14.14 5.33
N GLU A 12 -15.41 15.44 5.21
CA GLU A 12 -16.04 16.42 6.12
C GLU A 12 -17.57 16.36 6.04
N ALA A 13 -18.14 16.23 4.83
CA ALA A 13 -19.59 16.11 4.64
C ALA A 13 -20.16 14.80 5.21
N GLU A 14 -19.35 13.74 5.30
CA GLU A 14 -19.72 12.43 5.86
C GLU A 14 -19.52 12.32 7.38
N GLY A 15 -19.19 13.43 8.07
CA GLY A 15 -19.01 13.46 9.53
C GLY A 15 -17.54 13.39 9.97
N GLY A 16 -16.61 13.60 9.05
CA GLY A 16 -15.18 13.68 9.30
C GLY A 16 -14.45 12.34 9.18
N VAL A 17 -13.12 12.40 9.17
CA VAL A 17 -12.24 11.25 8.87
C VAL A 17 -12.47 10.04 9.77
N ILE A 18 -12.76 10.24 11.07
CA ILE A 18 -12.98 9.14 12.01
C ILE A 18 -14.29 8.40 11.67
N ALA A 19 -15.37 9.12 11.41
CA ALA A 19 -16.64 8.52 10.99
C ALA A 19 -16.49 7.75 9.67
N CYS A 20 -15.72 8.28 8.71
CA CYS A 20 -15.41 7.59 7.46
C CYS A 20 -14.57 6.31 7.69
N LEU A 21 -13.64 6.30 8.65
CA LEU A 21 -12.85 5.12 9.01
C LEU A 21 -13.71 4.06 9.70
N GLU A 22 -14.54 4.46 10.66
CA GLU A 22 -15.47 3.55 11.35
C GLU A 22 -16.54 2.99 10.41
N GLY A 23 -17.01 3.81 9.46
CA GLY A 23 -17.96 3.42 8.42
C GLY A 23 -17.36 2.65 7.25
N GLY A 24 -16.05 2.41 7.23
CA GLY A 24 -15.39 1.65 6.17
C GLY A 24 -15.37 2.35 4.81
N VAL A 25 -15.41 3.69 4.77
CA VAL A 25 -15.40 4.46 3.50
C VAL A 25 -13.99 4.52 2.91
N ILE A 26 -12.97 4.71 3.76
CA ILE A 26 -11.60 4.95 3.34
C ILE A 26 -10.88 3.64 2.96
N GLN A 27 -11.11 2.57 3.73
CA GLN A 27 -10.38 1.32 3.60
C GLN A 27 -10.55 0.65 2.22
N PRO A 28 -11.77 0.50 1.67
CA PRO A 28 -11.97 -0.11 0.35
C PRO A 28 -11.37 0.73 -0.78
N ARG A 29 -11.38 2.07 -0.64
CA ARG A 29 -10.76 2.97 -1.64
C ARG A 29 -9.26 2.77 -1.70
N ILE A 30 -8.61 2.65 -0.54
CA ILE A 30 -7.17 2.37 -0.45
C ILE A 30 -6.86 0.95 -0.96
N ALA A 31 -7.68 -0.04 -0.62
CA ALA A 31 -7.53 -1.41 -1.14
C ALA A 31 -7.57 -1.43 -2.68
N ARG A 32 -8.56 -0.78 -3.28
CA ARG A 32 -8.65 -0.66 -4.75
C ARG A 32 -7.45 0.05 -5.36
N ALA A 33 -6.97 1.14 -4.76
CA ALA A 33 -5.78 1.84 -5.24
C ALA A 33 -4.54 0.93 -5.21
N ARG A 34 -4.41 0.09 -4.17
CA ARG A 34 -3.35 -0.92 -4.08
C ARG A 34 -3.46 -1.98 -5.15
N GLU A 35 -4.64 -2.55 -5.37
CA GLU A 35 -4.89 -3.54 -6.43
C GLU A 35 -4.50 -2.98 -7.81
N MET A 36 -4.84 -1.73 -8.10
CA MET A 36 -4.46 -1.06 -9.35
C MET A 36 -2.94 -0.91 -9.48
N ALA A 37 -2.25 -0.52 -8.40
CA ALA A 37 -0.80 -0.40 -8.40
C ALA A 37 -0.10 -1.76 -8.55
N GLU A 38 -0.56 -2.78 -7.83
CA GLU A 38 -0.04 -4.15 -7.93
C GLU A 38 -0.22 -4.71 -9.35
N LYS A 39 -1.39 -4.50 -9.95
CA LYS A 39 -1.66 -4.89 -11.33
C LYS A 39 -0.70 -4.18 -12.29
N ALA A 40 -0.45 -2.88 -12.09
CA ALA A 40 0.47 -2.14 -12.95
C ALA A 40 1.90 -2.69 -12.89
N PHE A 41 2.39 -3.11 -11.72
CA PHE A 41 3.69 -3.76 -11.60
C PHE A 41 3.72 -5.17 -12.22
N LYS A 42 2.66 -5.97 -12.00
CA LYS A 42 2.55 -7.34 -12.56
C LYS A 42 2.49 -7.33 -14.09
N ASP A 43 1.74 -6.40 -14.66
CA ASP A 43 1.53 -6.30 -16.12
C ASP A 43 2.66 -5.49 -16.81
N GLY A 44 3.64 -4.99 -16.05
CA GLY A 44 4.78 -4.21 -16.56
C GLY A 44 4.47 -2.77 -16.97
N ALA A 45 3.25 -2.28 -16.71
CA ALA A 45 2.87 -0.88 -16.90
C ALA A 45 3.59 0.07 -15.93
N ALA A 46 4.02 -0.44 -14.77
CA ALA A 46 4.91 0.20 -13.82
C ALA A 46 6.13 -0.69 -13.55
N GLN A 47 7.22 -0.10 -13.08
CA GLN A 47 8.50 -0.80 -12.92
C GLN A 47 9.16 -0.45 -11.59
N ILE A 48 9.77 -1.45 -10.95
CA ILE A 48 10.63 -1.33 -9.78
C ILE A 48 12.04 -1.73 -10.22
N VAL A 49 12.97 -0.78 -10.24
CA VAL A 49 14.35 -1.03 -10.67
C VAL A 49 15.03 -2.01 -9.70
N GLY A 50 15.73 -3.00 -10.25
CA GLY A 50 16.37 -4.07 -9.50
C GLY A 50 15.43 -5.22 -9.11
N VAL A 51 14.11 -5.05 -9.26
CA VAL A 51 13.10 -6.06 -8.89
C VAL A 51 12.30 -6.55 -10.10
N THR A 52 11.65 -5.64 -10.85
CA THR A 52 10.89 -5.99 -12.06
C THR A 52 11.60 -5.57 -13.35
N LYS A 53 12.54 -4.62 -13.28
CA LYS A 53 13.35 -4.16 -14.43
C LYS A 53 14.81 -4.03 -14.04
N PHE A 54 15.70 -4.49 -14.93
CA PHE A 54 17.14 -4.58 -14.66
C PHE A 54 17.40 -5.38 -13.37
N VAL A 55 16.80 -6.56 -13.28
CA VAL A 55 16.89 -7.44 -12.11
C VAL A 55 18.35 -7.85 -11.90
N ASP A 56 18.84 -7.72 -10.67
CA ASP A 56 20.18 -8.16 -10.29
C ASP A 56 20.18 -9.68 -10.11
N PRO A 57 20.93 -10.46 -10.92
CA PRO A 57 21.00 -11.91 -10.76
C PRO A 57 21.82 -12.34 -9.54
N ASP A 58 22.58 -11.44 -8.90
CA ASP A 58 23.42 -11.72 -7.75
C ASP A 58 23.03 -10.83 -6.56
N VAL A 59 21.80 -11.03 -6.07
CA VAL A 59 21.23 -10.26 -4.95
C VAL A 59 22.05 -10.48 -3.68
N ARG A 60 22.73 -9.42 -3.24
CA ARG A 60 23.51 -9.45 -2.00
C ARG A 60 22.62 -9.25 -0.78
N SER A 61 22.63 -10.22 0.13
CA SER A 61 21.93 -10.12 1.41
C SER A 61 22.55 -9.02 2.29
N ALA A 62 21.70 -8.16 2.87
CA ALA A 62 22.10 -7.16 3.85
C ALA A 62 21.73 -7.64 5.26
N PRO A 63 22.56 -7.37 6.28
CA PRO A 63 22.20 -7.67 7.66
C PRO A 63 20.98 -6.83 8.05
N VAL A 64 19.90 -7.50 8.48
CA VAL A 64 18.67 -6.86 8.94
C VAL A 64 18.45 -7.14 10.42
N THR A 65 18.01 -6.12 11.16
CA THR A 65 17.46 -6.31 12.52
C THR A 65 15.95 -6.39 12.39
N PRO A 66 15.29 -7.47 12.87
CA PRO A 66 13.84 -7.58 12.78
C PRO A 66 13.18 -6.44 13.56
N ALA A 67 12.23 -5.77 12.91
CA ALA A 67 11.42 -4.74 13.56
C ALA A 67 10.38 -5.41 14.49
N PRO A 68 10.06 -4.79 15.64
CA PRO A 68 8.98 -5.28 16.47
C PRO A 68 7.65 -5.20 15.71
N VAL A 69 6.78 -6.17 15.93
CA VAL A 69 5.40 -6.13 15.40
C VAL A 69 4.67 -5.00 16.11
N ALA A 70 4.16 -4.03 15.34
CA ALA A 70 3.32 -2.97 15.87
C ALA A 70 1.89 -3.51 16.06
N ALA A 71 1.32 -3.28 17.24
CA ALA A 71 -0.09 -3.55 17.47
C ALA A 71 -0.95 -2.54 16.70
N ALA A 72 -2.09 -3.00 16.18
CA ALA A 72 -3.09 -2.11 15.61
C ALA A 72 -3.60 -1.14 16.69
N ILE A 73 -3.80 0.12 16.30
CA ILE A 73 -4.33 1.17 17.17
C ILE A 73 -5.66 1.62 16.56
N GLY A 74 -6.72 1.63 17.37
CA GLY A 74 -8.05 2.10 16.95
C GLY A 74 -9.14 1.02 17.08
N THR A 75 -10.38 1.42 16.78
CA THR A 75 -11.61 0.61 16.90
C THR A 75 -12.14 0.13 15.55
N PHE A 76 -11.55 0.57 14.45
CA PHE A 76 -11.96 0.25 13.08
C PHE A 76 -10.97 -0.69 12.38
N GLU A 77 -11.38 -1.23 11.23
CA GLU A 77 -10.54 -2.13 10.44
C GLU A 77 -9.23 -1.44 10.02
N ALA A 78 -8.10 -2.03 10.46
CA ALA A 78 -6.78 -1.50 10.20
C ALA A 78 -6.32 -1.80 8.77
N LEU A 79 -5.74 -0.79 8.11
CA LEU A 79 -5.09 -0.96 6.82
C LEU A 79 -3.80 -1.77 6.97
N ALA A 80 -3.70 -2.91 6.30
CA ALA A 80 -2.45 -3.68 6.25
C ALA A 80 -1.36 -2.88 5.51
N PRO A 81 -0.15 -2.68 6.07
CA PRO A 81 0.97 -2.16 5.29
C PRO A 81 1.36 -3.15 4.18
N VAL A 82 1.65 -2.65 2.98
CA VAL A 82 2.03 -3.49 1.82
C VAL A 82 3.31 -2.95 1.21
N ARG A 83 4.19 -3.86 0.79
CA ARG A 83 5.39 -3.57 0.00
C ARG A 83 5.23 -4.22 -1.36
N PHE A 84 5.09 -3.40 -2.42
CA PHE A 84 4.78 -3.90 -3.77
C PHE A 84 5.81 -4.88 -4.34
N ALA A 85 7.07 -4.78 -3.92
CA ALA A 85 8.13 -5.68 -4.36
C ALA A 85 8.04 -7.09 -3.76
N ALA A 86 7.30 -7.30 -2.65
CA ALA A 86 7.32 -8.55 -1.90
C ALA A 86 6.97 -9.78 -2.75
N ALA A 87 5.91 -9.69 -3.55
CA ALA A 87 5.46 -10.80 -4.40
C ALA A 87 6.48 -11.19 -5.49
N PHE A 88 7.37 -10.28 -5.90
CA PHE A 88 8.39 -10.55 -6.92
C PHE A 88 9.65 -11.15 -6.30
N GLU A 89 9.99 -10.74 -5.08
CA GLU A 89 11.13 -11.27 -4.33
C GLU A 89 10.89 -12.71 -3.88
N GLU A 90 9.67 -13.04 -3.44
CA GLU A 90 9.27 -14.41 -3.08
C GLU A 90 9.27 -15.35 -4.29
N ALA A 91 8.92 -14.85 -5.48
CA ALA A 91 8.91 -15.65 -6.72
C ALA A 91 10.30 -15.83 -7.36
N ALA A 92 11.27 -14.98 -6.99
CA ALA A 92 12.65 -15.06 -7.45
C ALA A 92 13.53 -15.95 -6.56
N GLN A 93 12.99 -16.49 -5.46
CA GLN A 93 13.66 -17.38 -4.51
C GLN A 93 13.57 -18.87 -4.87
#